data_AF-A0A0F9B3K3-F1
#
_entry.id   AF-A0A0F9B3K3-F1
#
_cell.length_a   1.000
_cell.length_b   1.000
_cell.length_c   1.000
_cell.angle_alpha   90.00
_cell.angle_beta   90.00
_cell.angle_gamma   90.00
#
_symmetry.space_group_name_H-M   'P 1'
#
loop_
_entity.id
_entity.type
_entity.pdbx_description
1 polymer ?
#
loop_
_entity_poly.entity_id
_entity_poly.type
_entity_poly.pdbx_seq_one_letter_code
_entity_poly.pdbx_strand_id
1 'polypeptide(L)' 'VDYSLTWTCYSGKDVPCLKCGSCVERIEAFEYNNIRDPLINKKVWDKIISE' A
#
# COMPACT_ATOMS: atom_id res chain seq x y z
N VAL A 1 -15.69 3.84 -1.29
CA VAL A 1 -14.71 4.95 -1.37
C VAL A 1 -13.65 4.54 -2.38
N ASP A 2 -13.22 5.45 -3.26
CA ASP A 2 -12.13 5.16 -4.20
C ASP A 2 -10.78 5.30 -3.49
N TYR A 3 -10.16 4.16 -3.16
CA TYR A 3 -8.89 4.14 -2.43
C TYR A 3 -7.69 4.57 -3.29
N SER A 4 -7.83 4.68 -4.62
CA SER A 4 -6.78 5.22 -5.49
C SER A 4 -6.60 6.73 -5.33
N LEU A 5 -7.62 7.41 -4.79
CA LEU A 5 -7.62 8.85 -4.52
C LEU A 5 -7.32 9.17 -3.05
N THR A 6 -6.94 8.15 -2.26
CA THR A 6 -6.62 8.30 -0.83
C THR A 6 -5.12 8.26 -0.60
N TRP A 7 -4.67 8.86 0.49
CA TRP A 7 -3.25 8.85 0.86
C TRP A 7 -3.06 8.63 2.35
N THR A 8 -2.19 7.69 2.71
CA THR A 8 -1.92 7.30 4.11
C THR A 8 -0.46 7.58 4.52
N CYS A 9 0.45 7.72 3.56
CA CYS A 9 1.88 7.81 3.85
C CYS A 9 2.32 9.21 4.30
N TYR A 10 2.91 9.34 5.48
CA TYR A 10 3.42 10.63 5.97
C TYR A 10 4.73 11.12 5.31
N SER A 11 5.33 10.35 4.40
CA SER A 11 6.61 10.72 3.79
C SER A 11 6.53 11.81 2.72
N GLY A 12 5.32 12.24 2.30
CA GLY A 12 5.12 13.37 1.38
C GLY A 12 5.75 13.19 -0.01
N LYS A 13 5.82 11.95 -0.50
CA LYS A 13 6.40 11.60 -1.82
C LYS A 13 5.29 11.26 -2.82
N ASP A 14 5.65 11.11 -4.09
CA ASP A 14 4.72 10.68 -5.15
C ASP A 14 4.25 9.23 -5.00
N VAL A 15 5.03 8.41 -4.29
CA VAL A 15 4.70 7.02 -3.96
C VAL A 15 4.77 6.78 -2.45
N PRO A 16 3.90 5.93 -1.88
CA PRO A 16 4.01 5.55 -0.48
C PRO A 16 5.38 4.95 -0.20
N CYS A 17 5.94 5.20 0.98
CA CYS A 17 7.30 4.75 1.30
C CYS A 17 7.40 3.26 1.59
N LEU A 18 6.26 2.59 1.81
CA LEU A 18 6.12 1.14 2.03
C LEU A 18 6.85 0.60 3.27
N LYS A 19 7.33 1.49 4.15
CA LYS A 19 8.14 1.11 5.31
C LYS A 19 7.79 1.82 6.62
N CYS A 20 6.96 2.85 6.59
CA CYS A 20 6.45 3.48 7.82
C CYS A 20 5.23 2.70 8.34
N GLY A 21 4.95 2.82 9.64
CA GLY A 21 3.84 2.08 10.29
C GLY A 21 2.52 2.19 9.54
N SER A 22 2.10 3.40 9.15
CA SER A 22 0.83 3.58 8.41
C SER A 22 0.84 3.00 6.99
N CYS A 23 2.01 2.84 6.34
CA CYS A 23 2.08 2.10 5.07
C CYS A 23 1.94 0.59 5.32
N VAL A 24 2.55 0.08 6.38
CA VAL A 24 2.47 -1.34 6.75
C VAL A 24 1.02 -1.71 7.09
N GLU A 25 0.38 -0.96 7.99
CA GLU A 25 -1.04 -1.17 8.35
C GLU A 25 -1.96 -1.11 7.13
N ARG A 26 -1.68 -0.19 6.19
CA ARG A 26 -2.43 -0.11 4.94
C ARG A 26 -2.25 -1.38 4.12
N ILE A 27 -1.02 -1.82 3.88
CA ILE A 27 -0.73 -3.04 3.11
C ILE A 27 -1.43 -4.25 3.74
N GLU A 28 -1.28 -4.45 5.04
CA GLU A 28 -1.92 -5.53 5.81
C GLU A 28 -3.44 -5.51 5.64
N ALA A 29 -4.06 -4.32 5.70
CA ALA A 29 -5.50 -4.19 5.51
C ALA A 29 -5.94 -4.59 4.08
N PHE A 30 -5.19 -4.21 3.06
CA PHE A 30 -5.48 -4.61 1.68
C PHE A 30 -5.26 -6.12 1.48
N GLU A 31 -4.16 -6.66 1.99
CA GLU A 31 -3.83 -8.08 1.92
C GLU A 31 -4.87 -8.96 2.65
N TYR A 32 -5.28 -8.58 3.87
CA TYR A 32 -6.30 -9.29 4.64
C TYR A 32 -7.64 -9.39 3.89
N ASN A 33 -7.95 -8.39 3.07
CA ASN A 33 -9.15 -8.36 2.24
C ASN A 33 -8.94 -9.00 0.85
N ASN A 34 -7.79 -9.65 0.61
CA ASN A 34 -7.40 -10.27 -0.66
C ASN A 34 -7.49 -9.31 -1.86
N ILE A 35 -7.19 -8.03 -1.63
CA ILE A 35 -7.20 -6.97 -2.65
C ILE A 35 -5.83 -6.32 -2.74
N ARG A 36 -5.44 -5.90 -3.95
CA ARG A 36 -4.20 -5.15 -4.16
C ARG A 36 -4.41 -3.67 -3.85
N ASP A 37 -3.48 -3.04 -3.15
CA ASP A 37 -3.48 -1.59 -2.96
C ASP A 37 -3.38 -0.87 -4.32
N PRO A 38 -4.36 -0.01 -4.69
CA PRO A 38 -4.34 0.71 -5.96
C PRO A 38 -3.15 1.66 -6.10
N LEU A 39 -2.52 2.10 -5.00
CA LEU A 39 -1.35 2.99 -5.03
C LEU A 39 -0.04 2.26 -5.33
N ILE A 40 -0.04 0.92 -5.33
CA ILE A 40 1.16 0.10 -5.48
C ILE A 40 1.04 -0.71 -6.75
N ASN A 41 1.97 -0.57 -7.70
CA ASN A 41 1.94 -1.36 -8.92
C ASN A 41 2.10 -2.87 -8.65
N LYS A 42 1.62 -3.71 -9.57
CA LYS A 42 1.58 -5.17 -9.41
C LYS A 42 2.94 -5.79 -9.06
N LYS A 43 4.02 -5.38 -9.74
CA LYS A 43 5.36 -5.93 -9.50
C LYS A 43 5.84 -5.66 -8.08
N VAL A 44 5.58 -4.46 -7.56
CA VAL A 44 5.95 -4.10 -6.19
C VAL A 44 5.04 -4.80 -5.18
N TRP A 45 3.75 -4.87 -5.46
CA TRP A 45 2.78 -5.58 -4.61
C TRP A 45 3.16 -7.05 -4.43
N ASP A 46 3.37 -7.77 -5.53
CA ASP A 46 3.71 -9.19 -5.53
C ASP A 46 4.99 -9.45 -4.71
N LYS A 47 5.95 -8.52 -4.74
CA LYS A 47 7.17 -8.60 -3.92
C LYS A 47 6.87 -8.47 -2.42
N ILE A 48 5.99 -7.54 -2.03
CA ILE A 48 5.69 -7.24 -0.63
C ILE A 48 5.01 -8.44 0.04
N ILE A 49 4.02 -9.05 -0.62
CA ILE A 49 3.20 -10.13 -0.04
C ILE A 49 3.82 -11.54 -0.19
N SER A 50 4.93 -11.65 -0.92
CA SER A 50 5.65 -12.92 -1.11
C SER A 50 6.74 -13.19 -0.07
N GLU A 51 7.02 -12.20 0.80
CA GLU A 51 8.01 -12.25 1.88
C GLU A 51 7.30 -12.43 3.23
#